data_AF-A0A6I9YS38-F1
#
_entry.id   AF-A0A6I9YS38-F1
#
_cell.length_a   1.000
_cell.length_b   1.000
_cell.length_c   1.000
_cell.angle_alpha   90.00
_cell.angle_beta   90.00
_cell.angle_gamma   90.00
#
_symmetry.space_group_name_H-M   'P 1'
#
loop_
_entity.id
_entity.type
_entity.pdbx_description
1 polymer ?
#
loop_
_entity_poly.entity_id
_entity_poly.type
_entity_poly.pdbx_seq_one_letter_code
_entity_poly.pdbx_strand_id
1 'polypeptide(L)'
;MFVLQIGSLSQTDSCNTNLSDPNTVDKAVLLQYSVNNGITWQVIAQHQPKDFIQAQRVSYNVPLEARMKGVLLRWWQSRHCGSGHDQWALDHVEVVHTRKQNYMMNFSRQHGLRHFYNRRRRSLLRRSP
;
A
#
# COMPACT_ATOMS: atom_id res chain seq x y z
N MET A 1 -2.50 4.41 -5.79
CA MET A 1 -2.21 3.00 -5.43
C MET A 1 -0.94 2.93 -4.62
N PHE A 2 -0.76 1.84 -3.89
CA PHE A 2 0.40 1.61 -3.03
C PHE A 2 0.47 0.12 -2.69
N VAL A 3 1.60 -0.31 -2.15
CA VAL A 3 1.76 -1.59 -1.47
C VAL A 3 1.67 -1.35 0.03
N LEU A 4 0.93 -2.20 0.74
CA LEU A 4 0.80 -2.17 2.20
C LEU A 4 1.06 -3.56 2.76
N GLN A 5 1.81 -3.61 3.86
CA GLN A 5 1.93 -4.77 4.74
C GLN A 5 1.74 -4.32 6.18
N ILE A 6 1.00 -5.09 6.98
CA ILE A 6 0.79 -4.86 8.41
C ILE A 6 1.28 -6.11 9.15
N GLY A 7 2.41 -5.98 9.84
CA GLY A 7 3.07 -7.08 10.54
C GLY A 7 3.50 -8.25 9.64
N SER A 8 3.86 -9.35 10.27
CA SER A 8 4.24 -10.60 9.60
C SER A 8 3.83 -11.82 10.43
N LEU A 9 3.68 -12.99 9.80
CA LEU A 9 3.47 -14.24 10.54
C LEU A 9 4.69 -14.63 11.40
N SER A 10 5.89 -14.18 11.01
CA SER A 10 7.13 -14.47 11.73
C SER A 10 7.31 -13.65 13.01
N GLN A 11 6.50 -12.60 13.22
CA GLN A 11 6.48 -11.77 14.44
C GLN A 11 7.87 -11.28 14.85
N THR A 12 8.64 -10.76 13.89
CA THR A 12 9.98 -10.19 14.15
C THR A 12 9.90 -8.86 14.91
N ASP A 13 10.99 -8.46 15.56
CA ASP A 13 11.08 -7.19 16.30
C ASP A 13 10.73 -5.94 15.47
N SER A 14 10.95 -5.97 14.14
CA SER A 14 10.68 -4.86 13.23
C SER A 14 9.42 -5.05 12.37
N CYS A 15 8.74 -6.20 12.47
CA CYS A 15 7.55 -6.51 11.69
C CYS A 15 6.66 -7.52 12.43
N ASN A 16 5.88 -7.03 13.40
CA ASN A 16 4.95 -7.80 14.20
C ASN A 16 3.58 -7.12 14.29
N THR A 17 2.56 -7.93 14.58
CA THR A 17 1.19 -7.46 14.86
C THR A 17 0.47 -8.55 15.64
N ASN A 18 -0.19 -8.19 16.74
CA ASN A 18 -0.94 -9.16 17.53
C ASN A 18 -2.35 -9.38 16.91
N LEU A 19 -2.50 -10.46 16.15
CA LEU A 19 -3.79 -10.82 15.52
C LEU A 19 -4.78 -11.46 16.49
N SER A 20 -4.32 -11.96 17.63
CA SER A 20 -5.16 -12.57 18.66
C SER A 20 -5.74 -11.54 19.64
N ASP A 21 -5.28 -10.29 19.56
CA ASP A 21 -5.83 -9.17 20.31
C ASP A 21 -7.32 -8.96 19.93
N PRO A 22 -8.27 -9.00 20.89
CA PRO A 22 -9.68 -8.72 20.63
C PRO A 22 -9.92 -7.36 19.97
N ASN A 23 -9.02 -6.40 20.19
CA ASN A 23 -9.09 -5.06 19.62
C ASN A 23 -8.21 -4.90 18.36
N THR A 24 -7.83 -5.98 17.70
CA THR A 24 -6.99 -5.93 16.48
C THR A 24 -7.61 -5.06 15.37
N VAL A 25 -8.94 -4.95 15.34
CA VAL A 25 -9.68 -4.13 14.37
C VAL A 25 -9.37 -2.64 14.50
N ASP A 26 -9.10 -2.17 15.73
CA ASP A 26 -8.75 -0.78 16.01
C ASP A 26 -7.34 -0.42 15.54
N LYS A 27 -6.50 -1.44 15.29
CA LYS A 27 -5.12 -1.29 14.83
C LYS A 27 -5.02 -1.19 13.30
N ALA A 28 -6.15 -1.05 12.63
CA ALA A 28 -6.21 -0.89 11.18
C ALA A 28 -5.46 0.37 10.73
N VAL A 29 -4.85 0.27 9.55
CA VAL A 29 -4.25 1.43 8.87
C VAL A 29 -5.32 2.07 8.01
N LEU A 30 -5.61 3.34 8.24
CA LEU A 30 -6.62 4.12 7.53
C LEU A 30 -5.97 4.94 6.42
N LEU A 31 -6.53 4.87 5.21
CA LEU A 31 -6.28 5.87 4.18
C LEU A 31 -7.33 6.97 4.31
N GLN A 32 -6.89 8.20 4.54
CA GLN A 32 -7.75 9.36 4.74
C GLN A 32 -7.35 10.53 3.86
N TYR A 33 -8.29 11.46 3.68
CA TYR A 33 -8.06 12.73 3.01
C TYR A 33 -8.57 13.93 3.81
N SER A 34 -8.02 15.11 3.52
CA SER A 34 -8.49 16.38 4.07
C SER A 34 -8.53 17.44 2.96
N VAL A 35 -9.59 18.25 2.99
CA VAL A 35 -9.79 19.39 2.07
C VAL A 35 -9.67 20.75 2.79
N ASN A 36 -9.38 20.73 4.10
CA ASN A 36 -9.27 21.91 4.95
C ASN A 36 -7.94 21.92 5.71
N ASN A 37 -6.86 21.61 5.00
CA ASN A 37 -5.49 21.64 5.52
C ASN A 37 -5.26 20.81 6.79
N GLY A 38 -5.93 19.67 6.90
CA GLY A 38 -5.75 18.71 7.99
C GLY A 38 -6.56 18.99 9.25
N ILE A 39 -7.49 19.96 9.25
CA ILE A 39 -8.40 20.20 10.38
C ILE A 39 -9.36 19.03 10.56
N THR A 40 -10.00 18.58 9.48
CA THR A 40 -10.84 17.37 9.48
C THR A 40 -10.35 16.37 8.44
N TRP A 41 -10.57 15.09 8.73
CA TRP A 41 -10.13 13.96 7.91
C TRP A 41 -11.29 13.02 7.63
N GLN A 42 -11.43 12.62 6.37
CA GLN A 42 -12.43 11.67 5.91
C GLN A 42 -11.77 10.38 5.42
N VAL A 43 -12.40 9.23 5.68
CA VAL A 43 -11.86 7.89 5.35
C VAL A 43 -12.16 7.53 3.89
N ILE A 44 -11.14 7.09 3.16
CA ILE A 44 -11.25 6.47 1.84
C ILE A 44 -11.31 4.95 1.98
N ALA A 45 -10.43 4.38 2.81
CA ALA A 45 -10.33 2.94 3.01
C ALA A 45 -9.75 2.59 4.39
N GLN A 46 -10.11 1.41 4.88
CA GLN A 46 -9.60 0.83 6.13
C GLN A 46 -8.95 -0.52 5.81
N HIS A 47 -7.75 -0.75 6.32
CA HIS A 47 -6.95 -1.96 6.06
C HIS A 47 -6.74 -2.71 7.38
N GLN A 48 -7.36 -3.88 7.50
CA GLN A 48 -7.28 -4.69 8.72
C GLN A 48 -5.95 -5.46 8.78
N PRO A 49 -5.31 -5.59 9.96
CA PRO A 49 -4.04 -6.32 10.08
C PRO A 49 -4.10 -7.72 9.49
N LYS A 50 -5.16 -8.48 9.77
CA LYS A 50 -5.37 -9.86 9.28
C LYS A 50 -5.37 -9.99 7.76
N ASP A 51 -5.82 -8.95 7.05
CA ASP A 51 -5.98 -8.98 5.60
C ASP A 51 -4.69 -8.54 4.88
N PHE A 52 -3.76 -7.90 5.60
CA PHE A 52 -2.54 -7.27 5.06
C PHE A 52 -1.25 -7.83 5.68
N ILE A 53 -1.28 -9.03 6.29
CA ILE A 53 -0.09 -9.73 6.76
C ILE A 53 0.92 -9.98 5.64
N GLN A 54 0.42 -10.34 4.46
CA GLN A 54 1.23 -10.39 3.24
C GLN A 54 1.15 -9.03 2.54
N ALA A 55 2.28 -8.56 2.02
CA ALA A 55 2.34 -7.33 1.24
C ALA A 55 1.38 -7.39 0.05
N GLN A 56 0.47 -6.43 -0.03
CA GLN A 56 -0.55 -6.35 -1.09
C GLN A 56 -0.53 -5.00 -1.78
N ARG A 57 -0.64 -5.00 -3.10
CA ARG A 57 -0.84 -3.78 -3.89
C ARG A 57 -2.33 -3.48 -4.00
N VAL A 58 -2.73 -2.31 -3.52
CA VAL A 58 -4.13 -1.86 -3.54
C VAL A 58 -4.27 -0.53 -4.26
N SER A 59 -5.45 -0.31 -4.84
CA SER A 59 -5.78 0.91 -5.55
C SER A 59 -7.20 1.35 -5.22
N TYR A 60 -7.33 2.64 -4.89
CA TYR A 60 -8.61 3.28 -4.60
C TYR A 60 -8.80 4.46 -5.53
N ASN A 61 -10.06 4.70 -5.92
CA ASN A 61 -10.42 5.94 -6.59
C ASN A 61 -10.45 7.06 -5.55
N VAL A 62 -9.82 8.20 -5.87
CA VAL A 62 -9.95 9.41 -5.04
C VAL A 62 -11.40 9.89 -5.12
N PRO A 63 -12.09 10.13 -3.98
CA PRO A 63 -13.45 10.67 -3.93
C PRO A 63 -13.59 11.96 -4.73
N LEU A 64 -14.79 12.27 -5.26
CA LEU A 64 -14.97 13.44 -6.13
C LEU A 64 -14.66 14.75 -5.39
N GLU A 65 -15.06 14.81 -4.13
CA GLU A 65 -14.89 15.91 -3.18
C GLU A 65 -13.40 16.20 -2.92
N ALA A 66 -12.56 15.17 -3.03
CA ALA A 66 -11.12 15.24 -2.84
C ALA A 66 -10.35 15.60 -4.13
N ARG A 67 -11.01 15.71 -5.30
CA ARG A 67 -10.36 16.02 -6.60
C ARG A 67 -10.20 17.52 -6.81
N MET A 68 -9.46 18.14 -5.91
CA MET A 68 -9.21 19.58 -5.93
C MET A 68 -7.75 19.90 -5.58
N LYS A 69 -7.33 21.14 -5.87
CA LYS A 69 -6.02 21.62 -5.45
C LYS A 69 -5.99 21.74 -3.93
N GLY A 70 -4.84 21.41 -3.32
CA GLY A 70 -4.64 21.51 -1.87
C GLY A 70 -5.23 20.36 -1.05
N VAL A 71 -5.67 19.26 -1.68
CA VAL A 71 -6.06 18.05 -0.95
C VAL A 71 -4.83 17.39 -0.29
N LEU A 72 -4.99 16.95 0.95
CA LEU A 72 -4.00 16.15 1.67
C LEU A 72 -4.45 14.69 1.74
N LEU A 73 -3.51 13.77 1.65
CA LEU A 73 -3.71 12.34 1.90
C LEU A 73 -2.84 11.89 3.06
N ARG A 74 -3.34 10.98 3.88
CA ARG A 74 -2.54 10.34 4.93
C ARG A 74 -2.88 8.86 5.07
N TRP A 75 -1.88 8.09 5.45
CA TRP A 75 -2.04 6.76 6.03
C TRP A 75 -1.82 6.88 7.53
N TRP A 76 -2.76 6.39 8.32
CA TRP A 76 -2.75 6.61 9.75
C TRP A 76 -3.25 5.37 10.51
N GLN A 77 -2.46 4.94 11.50
CA GLN A 77 -2.85 3.93 12.48
C GLN A 77 -3.06 4.65 13.81
N SER A 78 -4.28 4.59 14.34
CA SER A 78 -4.67 5.34 15.54
C SER A 78 -4.32 4.61 16.84
N ARG A 79 -4.49 3.28 16.86
CA ARG A 79 -4.20 2.43 18.01
C ARG A 79 -3.05 1.49 17.68
N HIS A 80 -2.06 1.46 18.57
CA HIS A 80 -0.93 0.53 18.53
C HIS A 80 -0.45 0.26 19.96
N CYS A 81 0.23 -0.86 20.19
CA CYS A 81 0.75 -1.24 21.50
C CYS A 81 2.06 -0.53 21.91
N GLY A 82 2.47 0.51 21.17
CA GLY A 82 3.61 1.36 21.51
C GLY A 82 4.80 1.11 20.60
N SER A 83 5.97 1.63 20.98
CA SER A 83 7.20 1.47 20.20
C SER A 83 7.53 -0.01 20.02
N GLY A 84 7.84 -0.42 18.79
CA GLY A 84 8.19 -1.81 18.48
C GLY A 84 7.00 -2.76 18.26
N HIS A 85 5.76 -2.26 18.27
CA HIS A 85 4.57 -3.10 18.11
C HIS A 85 3.66 -2.65 16.98
N ASP A 86 2.89 -3.60 16.43
CA ASP A 86 1.85 -3.38 15.43
C ASP A 86 2.36 -2.62 14.18
N GLN A 87 3.56 -2.99 13.73
CA GLN A 87 4.28 -2.29 12.67
C GLN A 87 3.66 -2.53 11.31
N TRP A 88 3.79 -1.54 10.43
CA TRP A 88 3.33 -1.62 9.06
C TRP A 88 4.27 -0.84 8.15
N ALA A 89 4.26 -1.19 6.87
CA ALA A 89 5.11 -0.57 5.86
C ALA A 89 4.30 -0.21 4.62
N LEU A 90 4.65 0.92 4.02
CA LEU A 90 4.18 1.34 2.71
C LEU A 90 5.32 1.28 1.71
N ASP A 91 4.98 0.95 0.48
CA ASP A 91 5.91 1.04 -0.64
C ASP A 91 5.18 1.42 -1.94
N HIS A 92 5.91 1.94 -2.92
CA HIS A 92 5.42 2.31 -4.25
C HIS A 92 4.13 3.16 -4.23
N VAL A 93 4.10 4.22 -3.41
CA VAL A 93 2.95 5.13 -3.33
C VAL A 93 2.87 5.98 -4.60
N GLU A 94 1.76 5.86 -5.32
CA GLU A 94 1.50 6.58 -6.56
C GLU A 94 0.11 7.23 -6.52
N VAL A 95 0.07 8.55 -6.76
CA VAL A 95 -1.17 9.32 -6.95
C VAL A 95 -1.23 9.75 -8.40
N VAL A 96 -2.17 9.17 -9.15
CA VAL A 96 -2.25 9.34 -10.61
C VAL A 96 -3.56 10.00 -10.99
N HIS A 97 -3.46 11.03 -11.84
CA HIS A 97 -4.63 11.61 -12.49
C HIS A 97 -4.86 10.88 -13.82
N THR A 98 -5.68 9.83 -13.80
CA THR A 98 -6.02 9.12 -15.04
C THR A 98 -7.21 9.80 -15.70
N ARG A 99 -7.02 10.40 -16.88
CA ARG A 99 -8.14 10.45 -17.85
C ARG A 99 -8.50 8.99 -18.13
N LYS A 100 -9.79 8.63 -17.96
CA LYS A 100 -10.31 7.24 -17.94
C LYS A 100 -9.57 6.28 -18.91
N GLN A 101 -9.26 5.08 -18.40
CA GLN A 101 -8.91 3.81 -19.11
C GLN A 101 -7.46 3.38 -19.39
N ASN A 102 -6.40 4.15 -19.15
CA ASN A 102 -5.05 3.71 -19.60
C ASN A 102 -4.10 3.11 -18.55
N TYR A 103 -4.43 3.09 -17.26
CA TYR A 103 -3.47 2.65 -16.24
C TYR A 103 -3.27 1.12 -16.21
N MET A 104 -4.34 0.33 -16.37
CA MET A 104 -4.23 -1.13 -16.43
C MET A 104 -3.47 -1.61 -17.70
N MET A 105 -3.61 -0.90 -18.82
CA MET A 105 -2.90 -1.21 -20.08
C MET A 105 -1.39 -0.95 -19.98
N ASN A 106 -0.97 0.08 -19.26
CA ASN A 106 0.45 0.41 -19.10
C ASN A 106 1.20 -0.54 -18.15
N PHE A 107 0.54 -1.05 -17.11
CA PHE A 107 1.15 -2.00 -16.18
C PHE A 107 1.46 -3.35 -16.84
N SER A 108 0.52 -3.91 -17.62
CA SER A 108 0.74 -5.14 -18.40
C SER A 108 1.96 -5.03 -19.32
N ARG A 109 2.16 -3.85 -19.94
CA ARG A 109 3.31 -3.57 -20.79
C ARG A 109 4.62 -3.52 -20.00
N GLN A 110 4.64 -2.85 -18.84
CA GLN A 110 5.85 -2.74 -18.03
C GLN A 110 6.27 -4.08 -17.40
N HIS A 111 5.32 -4.86 -16.88
CA HIS A 111 5.61 -6.20 -16.36
C HIS A 111 6.08 -7.15 -17.48
N GLY A 112 5.42 -7.13 -18.64
CA GLY A 112 5.81 -7.93 -19.80
C GLY A 112 7.23 -7.64 -20.30
N LEU A 113 7.61 -6.35 -20.35
CA LEU A 113 8.97 -5.94 -20.70
C LEU A 113 9.98 -6.42 -19.66
N ARG A 114 9.71 -6.25 -18.36
CA ARG A 114 10.60 -6.76 -17.29
C ARG A 114 10.79 -8.28 -17.37
N HIS A 115 9.72 -9.05 -17.62
CA HIS A 115 9.83 -10.50 -17.80
C HIS A 115 10.64 -10.87 -19.04
N PHE A 116 10.47 -10.17 -20.16
CA PHE A 116 11.24 -10.39 -21.38
C PHE A 116 12.74 -10.11 -21.17
N TYR A 117 13.08 -8.96 -20.59
CA TYR A 117 14.47 -8.60 -20.30
C TYR A 117 15.14 -9.59 -19.34
N ASN A 118 14.44 -10.01 -18.28
CA ASN A 118 14.97 -11.00 -17.34
C ASN A 118 15.18 -12.38 -17.98
N ARG A 119 14.28 -12.81 -18.88
CA ARG A 119 14.44 -14.07 -19.63
C ARG A 119 15.63 -14.02 -20.57
N ARG A 120 15.82 -12.91 -21.28
CA ARG A 120 16.95 -12.69 -22.21
C ARG A 120 18.29 -12.64 -21.47
N ARG A 121 18.34 -12.01 -20.29
CA ARG A 121 19.54 -11.98 -19.45
C ARG A 121 19.93 -13.38 -18.96
N ARG A 122 18.96 -14.19 -18.53
CA ARG A 122 19.19 -15.58 -18.10
C ARG A 122 19.64 -16.48 -19.26
N SER A 123 19.13 -16.29 -20.47
CA SER A 123 19.58 -17.05 -21.64
C SER A 123 21.00 -16.72 -22.08
N LEU A 124 21.44 -15.48 -21.87
CA LEU A 124 22.81 -15.05 -22.19
C LEU A 124 23.83 -15.55 -21.15
N LEU A 125 23.48 -15.52 -19.86
CA LEU A 125 24.31 -16.07 -18.77
C LEU A 125 24.51 -17.59 -18.84
N ARG A 126 23.59 -18.31 -19.51
CA ARG A 126 23.69 -19.76 -19.74
C ARG A 126 24.56 -20.16 -20.94
N ARG A 127 25.06 -19.19 -21.71
CA ARG A 127 25.81 -19.39 -22.96
C ARG A 127 27.27 -18.90 -22.90
N SER A 128 27.70 -18.37 -21.77
CA SER A 128 29.11 -18.07 -21.51
C SER A 128 29.81 -19.34 -20.98
N PRO A 129 30.87 -19.84 -21.64
CA PRO A 129 31.66 -20.99 -21.20
C PRO A 129 32.43 -20.72 -19.90
#